data_AF-A0A0N7M8E5-F1
#
_entry.id   AF-A0A0N7M8E5-F1
#
_cell.length_a   1.000
_cell.length_b   1.000
_cell.length_c   1.000
_cell.angle_alpha   90.00
_cell.angle_beta   90.00
_cell.angle_gamma   90.00
#
_symmetry.space_group_name_H-M   'P 1'
#
loop_
_entity.id
_entity.type
_entity.pdbx_description
1 polymer ?
#
loop_
_entity_poly.entity_id
_entity_poly.type
_entity_poly.pdbx_seq_one_letter_code
_entity_poly.pdbx_strand_id
1 'polypeptide(L)'
;MRIILILLLIGLGYLAFWPVPVEPVAYEPPKDAGFTDDFAPNDVLDKAVTVSLPDGDFGPEDIAVMKDGTVYTTSHTGVLYRIDGATPVEVDRLNGRPLGLKAGPDDALYISDSFRGVMRWSGPGTLETVADEIDGAPIVYANQLDVARDGTIFFSNSSDRFDPETMGGTKPTSVLTIWEQSDTGYVARRTPDGQISKIAQGFVYTNGVALSPDEDFLLIAETGRARIHRLWLQGPKAGTQEVFLDNLPGYPDNIEAQGDGTYWLAFASPRVPSEALMPYPFLRKVLWRLGPKVRPAPIHRGMLIQFDGDGAILRTVQDPDGRLGITTGGKVVGDHLYITTLDSPWFARLPIAEMP
;
A
#
# COMPACT_ATOMS: atom_id res chain seq x y z
N MET A 1 0.11 37.60 -36.28
CA MET A 1 -1.09 36.76 -36.26
C MET A 1 -0.85 35.34 -36.78
N ARG A 2 -0.30 35.14 -38.00
CA ARG A 2 -0.05 33.78 -38.56
C ARG A 2 0.88 32.89 -37.70
N ILE A 3 1.99 33.44 -37.20
CA ILE A 3 2.94 32.69 -36.35
C ILE A 3 2.27 32.22 -35.06
N ILE A 4 1.49 33.10 -34.41
CA ILE A 4 0.76 32.76 -33.18
C ILE A 4 -0.24 31.64 -33.44
N LEU A 5 -0.99 31.70 -34.54
CA LEU A 5 -1.94 30.64 -34.91
C LEU A 5 -1.23 29.30 -35.14
N ILE A 6 -0.08 29.30 -35.83
CA ILE A 6 0.72 28.08 -36.06
C ILE A 6 1.21 27.49 -34.73
N LEU A 7 1.74 28.32 -33.83
CA LEU A 7 2.20 27.86 -32.51
C LEU A 7 1.05 27.30 -31.67
N LEU A 8 -0.14 27.92 -31.72
CA LEU A 8 -1.33 27.40 -31.06
C LEU A 8 -1.76 26.04 -31.63
N LEU A 9 -1.75 25.88 -32.95
CA LEU A 9 -2.08 24.61 -33.59
C LEU A 9 -1.06 23.52 -33.24
N ILE A 10 0.23 23.84 -33.18
CA ILE A 10 1.27 22.91 -32.72
C ILE A 10 1.01 22.51 -31.26
N GLY A 11 0.71 23.48 -30.38
CA GLY A 11 0.40 23.21 -28.97
C GLY A 11 -0.83 22.31 -28.80
N LEU A 12 -1.92 22.59 -29.53
CA LEU A 12 -3.11 21.74 -29.53
C LEU A 12 -2.83 20.35 -30.10
N GLY A 13 -2.02 20.27 -31.16
CA GLY A 13 -1.56 19.00 -31.73
C GLY A 13 -0.75 18.18 -30.74
N TYR A 14 0.17 18.80 -30.00
CA TYR A 14 0.90 18.16 -28.91
C TYR A 14 -0.05 17.62 -27.84
N LEU A 15 -0.97 18.46 -27.34
CA LEU A 15 -1.92 18.06 -26.29
C LEU A 15 -2.89 16.96 -26.72
N ALA A 16 -3.27 16.91 -27.99
CA ALA A 16 -4.18 15.89 -28.51
C ALA A 16 -3.47 14.57 -28.85
N PHE A 17 -2.26 14.63 -29.41
CA PHE A 17 -1.67 13.48 -30.12
C PHE A 17 -0.29 13.04 -29.63
N TRP A 18 0.43 13.83 -28.83
CA TRP A 18 1.73 13.38 -28.34
C TRP A 18 1.58 12.12 -27.47
N PRO A 19 2.39 11.07 -27.64
CA PRO A 19 2.24 9.85 -26.85
C PRO A 19 2.49 10.10 -25.36
N VAL A 20 1.77 9.37 -24.52
CA VAL A 20 1.93 9.32 -23.07
C VAL A 20 1.97 7.86 -22.63
N PRO A 21 2.59 7.50 -21.49
CA PRO A 21 2.65 6.12 -21.03
C PRO A 21 1.28 5.56 -20.62
N VAL A 22 0.32 6.42 -20.28
CA VAL A 22 -1.02 6.02 -19.86
C VAL A 22 -1.96 5.74 -21.03
N GLU A 23 -2.71 4.65 -20.89
CA GLU A 23 -3.89 4.27 -21.69
C GLU A 23 -5.11 4.21 -20.77
N PRO A 24 -5.69 5.36 -20.39
CA PRO A 24 -6.66 5.38 -19.30
C PRO A 24 -7.95 4.60 -19.64
N VAL A 25 -8.40 3.76 -18.72
CA VAL A 25 -9.63 2.96 -18.79
C VAL A 25 -10.75 3.73 -18.10
N ALA A 26 -11.89 3.93 -18.76
CA ALA A 26 -13.01 4.65 -18.17
C ALA A 26 -13.55 3.91 -16.94
N TYR A 27 -13.76 4.65 -15.86
CA TYR A 27 -14.32 4.15 -14.59
C TYR A 27 -15.25 5.21 -14.02
N GLU A 28 -16.39 4.76 -13.49
CA GLU A 28 -17.34 5.61 -12.77
C GLU A 28 -17.19 5.34 -11.26
N PRO A 29 -16.41 6.16 -10.54
CA PRO A 29 -16.26 5.98 -9.10
C PRO A 29 -17.59 6.22 -8.39
N PRO A 30 -17.91 5.44 -7.34
CA PRO A 30 -19.01 5.76 -6.45
C PRO A 30 -18.78 7.15 -5.85
N LYS A 31 -19.88 7.86 -5.61
CA LYS A 31 -19.83 9.20 -5.02
C LYS A 31 -19.23 9.11 -3.61
N ASP A 32 -18.13 9.82 -3.41
CA ASP A 32 -17.51 9.96 -2.09
C ASP A 32 -18.52 10.54 -1.08
N ALA A 33 -18.71 9.83 0.02
CA ALA A 33 -19.52 10.27 1.15
C ALA A 33 -18.76 11.27 2.04
N GLY A 34 -17.43 11.32 1.91
CA GLY A 34 -16.54 12.09 2.74
C GLY A 34 -16.43 11.53 4.15
N PHE A 35 -15.85 12.34 5.04
CA PHE A 35 -15.64 12.00 6.45
C PHE A 35 -16.93 12.21 7.25
N THR A 36 -17.79 11.19 7.25
CA THR A 36 -19.08 11.18 7.95
C THR A 36 -19.25 9.88 8.72
N ASP A 37 -20.22 9.85 9.65
CA ASP A 37 -20.54 8.68 10.48
C ASP A 37 -19.29 8.09 11.17
N ASP A 38 -18.98 6.81 10.95
CA ASP A 38 -17.81 6.14 11.54
C ASP A 38 -16.47 6.80 11.15
N PHE A 39 -16.46 7.54 10.04
CA PHE A 39 -15.28 8.25 9.51
C PHE A 39 -15.27 9.74 9.87
N ALA A 40 -16.14 10.21 10.77
CA ALA A 40 -16.17 11.62 11.18
C ALA A 40 -14.76 12.12 11.57
N PRO A 41 -14.36 13.35 11.16
CA PRO A 41 -13.01 13.87 11.42
C PRO A 41 -12.69 13.90 12.92
N ASN A 42 -11.46 13.53 13.26
CA ASN A 42 -10.87 13.67 14.58
C ASN A 42 -9.38 14.02 14.46
N ASP A 43 -8.72 14.27 15.58
CA ASP A 43 -7.31 14.68 15.71
C ASP A 43 -6.51 13.73 16.63
N VAL A 44 -6.96 12.48 16.78
CA VAL A 44 -6.36 11.53 17.73
C VAL A 44 -4.87 11.31 17.47
N LEU A 45 -4.43 11.37 16.20
CA LEU A 45 -3.03 11.19 15.83
C LEU A 45 -2.14 12.39 16.21
N ASP A 46 -2.69 13.52 16.65
CA ASP A 46 -1.89 14.64 17.22
C ASP A 46 -1.17 14.22 18.50
N LYS A 47 -1.71 13.23 19.20
CA LYS A 47 -1.10 12.66 20.41
C LYS A 47 0.03 11.67 20.11
N ALA A 48 0.23 11.30 18.83
CA ALA A 48 1.26 10.35 18.45
C ALA A 48 2.65 11.00 18.45
N VAL A 49 3.63 10.33 19.07
CA VAL A 49 5.02 10.78 19.10
C VAL A 49 5.76 10.24 17.89
N THR A 50 6.37 11.13 17.10
CA THR A 50 7.18 10.74 15.94
C THR A 50 8.55 10.22 16.36
N VAL A 51 9.00 9.16 15.68
CA VAL A 51 10.32 8.56 15.82
C VAL A 51 11.05 8.71 14.49
N SER A 52 12.11 9.52 14.49
CA SER A 52 12.90 9.77 13.28
C SER A 52 13.71 8.55 12.88
N LEU A 53 13.80 8.33 11.56
CA LEU A 53 14.76 7.39 11.02
C LEU A 53 16.18 7.98 11.07
N PRO A 54 17.21 7.15 11.34
CA PRO A 54 18.60 7.58 11.29
C PRO A 54 19.00 8.15 9.91
N ASP A 55 20.05 8.97 9.90
CA ASP A 55 20.70 9.52 8.69
C ASP A 55 19.79 10.32 7.73
N GLY A 56 18.61 10.74 8.18
CA GLY A 56 17.66 11.49 7.37
C GLY A 56 16.95 10.67 6.30
N ASP A 57 16.89 9.34 6.49
CA ASP A 57 16.13 8.45 5.61
C ASP A 57 14.61 8.64 5.77
N PHE A 58 13.83 8.04 4.86
CA PHE A 58 12.38 8.20 4.75
C PHE A 58 11.64 6.87 4.93
N GLY A 59 10.35 6.99 5.20
CA GLY A 59 9.47 5.90 5.60
C GLY A 59 9.43 5.77 7.13
N PRO A 60 9.28 4.55 7.68
CA PRO A 60 9.11 3.26 7.00
C PRO A 60 7.67 2.99 6.55
N GLU A 61 7.47 2.13 5.56
CA GLU A 61 6.12 1.75 5.07
C GLU A 61 5.43 0.67 5.89
N ASP A 62 6.21 -0.22 6.52
CA ASP A 62 5.68 -1.34 7.29
C ASP A 62 6.58 -1.72 8.48
N ILE A 63 6.02 -2.48 9.40
CA ILE A 63 6.69 -2.93 10.62
C ILE A 63 6.29 -4.37 10.95
N ALA A 64 7.28 -5.22 11.19
CA ALA A 64 7.07 -6.59 11.61
C ALA A 64 7.43 -6.80 13.08
N VAL A 65 6.64 -7.62 13.76
CA VAL A 65 6.94 -8.12 15.10
C VAL A 65 7.28 -9.60 14.98
N MET A 66 8.52 -9.94 15.32
CA MET A 66 9.02 -11.30 15.38
C MET A 66 8.45 -12.04 16.59
N LYS A 67 8.54 -13.37 16.61
CA LYS A 67 7.99 -14.20 17.71
C LYS A 67 8.65 -13.93 19.06
N ASP A 68 9.91 -13.51 19.06
CA ASP A 68 10.65 -13.13 20.27
C ASP A 68 10.32 -11.71 20.76
N GLY A 69 9.42 -11.00 20.06
CA GLY A 69 9.03 -9.63 20.34
C GLY A 69 9.95 -8.58 19.69
N THR A 70 10.98 -8.99 18.94
CA THR A 70 11.81 -8.06 18.19
C THR A 70 11.00 -7.36 17.11
N VAL A 71 11.17 -6.06 16.99
CA VAL A 71 10.43 -5.23 16.04
C VAL A 71 11.38 -4.75 14.94
N TYR A 72 11.02 -5.00 13.68
CA TYR A 72 11.80 -4.60 12.51
C TYR A 72 11.02 -3.67 11.61
N THR A 73 11.73 -2.75 10.98
CA THR A 73 11.19 -1.87 9.95
C THR A 73 12.25 -1.55 8.91
N THR A 74 11.84 -1.04 7.75
CA THR A 74 12.74 -0.74 6.64
C THR A 74 12.54 0.67 6.13
N SER A 75 13.63 1.37 5.85
CA SER A 75 13.55 2.67 5.18
C SER A 75 13.36 2.57 3.68
N HIS A 76 13.10 3.72 3.06
CA HIS A 76 12.99 3.89 1.62
C HIS A 76 14.25 3.40 0.88
N THR A 77 15.44 3.58 1.44
CA THR A 77 16.70 3.16 0.81
C THR A 77 17.10 1.70 1.08
N GLY A 78 16.21 0.93 1.72
CA GLY A 78 16.42 -0.49 1.99
C GLY A 78 17.33 -0.78 3.18
N VAL A 79 17.46 0.14 4.13
CA VAL A 79 18.12 -0.13 5.41
C VAL A 79 17.13 -0.82 6.34
N LEU A 80 17.53 -1.96 6.90
CA LEU A 80 16.75 -2.69 7.90
C LEU A 80 17.12 -2.19 9.29
N TYR A 81 16.13 -1.69 10.01
CA TYR A 81 16.26 -1.22 11.37
C TYR A 81 15.55 -2.14 12.35
N ARG A 82 16.21 -2.46 13.47
CA ARG A 82 15.57 -2.97 14.67
C ARG A 82 15.09 -1.79 15.53
N ILE A 83 13.89 -1.87 16.06
CA ILE A 83 13.35 -0.83 16.93
C ILE A 83 13.69 -1.14 18.40
N ASP A 84 14.78 -0.56 18.89
CA ASP A 84 15.22 -0.66 20.28
C ASP A 84 14.96 0.65 21.04
N GLY A 85 13.81 0.76 21.70
CA GLY A 85 13.48 1.95 22.49
C GLY A 85 13.26 3.19 21.62
N ALA A 86 13.97 4.29 21.90
CA ALA A 86 13.70 5.59 21.28
C ALA A 86 14.27 5.75 19.86
N THR A 87 15.37 5.05 19.55
CA THR A 87 16.10 5.25 18.28
C THR A 87 16.21 3.92 17.54
N PRO A 88 15.79 3.84 16.27
CA PRO A 88 16.01 2.67 15.43
C PRO A 88 17.51 2.36 15.27
N VAL A 89 17.87 1.08 15.31
CA VAL A 89 19.24 0.57 15.18
C VAL A 89 19.39 -0.16 13.85
N GLU A 90 20.31 0.28 12.99
CA GLU A 90 20.61 -0.41 11.74
C GLU A 90 21.16 -1.81 12.03
N VAL A 91 20.59 -2.83 11.39
CA VAL A 91 21.03 -4.23 11.53
C VAL A 91 21.49 -4.85 10.21
N ASP A 92 21.00 -4.35 9.07
CA ASP A 92 21.41 -4.82 7.75
C ASP A 92 21.06 -3.79 6.65
N ARG A 93 21.62 -3.98 5.45
CA ARG A 93 21.30 -3.21 4.25
C ARG A 93 20.81 -4.15 3.17
N LEU A 94 19.49 -4.18 3.01
CA LEU A 94 18.80 -5.09 2.09
C LEU A 94 18.98 -4.65 0.64
N ASN A 95 19.29 -3.38 0.40
CA ASN A 95 19.15 -2.72 -0.91
C ASN A 95 17.69 -2.80 -1.41
N GLY A 96 17.44 -2.38 -2.65
CA GLY A 96 16.10 -2.42 -3.23
C GLY A 96 15.14 -1.42 -2.60
N ARG A 97 13.84 -1.75 -2.59
CA ARG A 97 12.77 -0.92 -2.03
C ARG A 97 11.74 -1.78 -1.29
N PRO A 98 12.02 -2.15 -0.04
CA PRO A 98 11.07 -2.87 0.81
C PRO A 98 9.80 -2.04 1.06
N LEU A 99 8.64 -2.71 1.02
CA LEU A 99 7.31 -2.12 1.25
C LEU A 99 6.52 -2.86 2.33
N GLY A 100 6.54 -4.19 2.32
CA GLY A 100 5.83 -5.03 3.28
C GLY A 100 6.76 -5.95 4.07
N LEU A 101 6.46 -6.18 5.34
CA LEU A 101 7.26 -6.98 6.27
C LEU A 101 6.38 -7.93 7.09
N LYS A 102 6.76 -9.20 7.16
CA LYS A 102 6.06 -10.18 8.01
C LYS A 102 7.02 -11.17 8.65
N ALA A 103 6.81 -11.47 9.93
CA ALA A 103 7.47 -12.58 10.58
C ALA A 103 6.90 -13.92 10.06
N GLY A 104 7.79 -14.83 9.68
CA GLY A 104 7.43 -16.17 9.24
C GLY A 104 7.40 -17.22 10.35
N PRO A 105 6.85 -18.41 10.07
CA PRO A 105 6.81 -19.52 11.02
C PRO A 105 8.18 -20.15 11.30
N ASP A 106 9.20 -19.81 10.52
CA ASP A 106 10.59 -20.29 10.62
C ASP A 106 11.54 -19.28 11.29
N ASP A 107 10.98 -18.27 11.97
CA ASP A 107 11.70 -17.17 12.62
C ASP A 107 12.47 -16.24 11.66
N ALA A 108 12.21 -16.34 10.35
CA ALA A 108 12.71 -15.40 9.35
C ALA A 108 11.75 -14.21 9.16
N LEU A 109 12.31 -13.09 8.70
CA LEU A 109 11.57 -11.94 8.22
C LEU A 109 11.34 -12.07 6.71
N TYR A 110 10.09 -12.06 6.29
CA TYR A 110 9.68 -12.02 4.89
C TYR A 110 9.41 -10.59 4.48
N ILE A 111 9.81 -10.23 3.26
CA ILE A 111 9.87 -8.86 2.78
C ILE A 111 9.33 -8.80 1.36
N SER A 112 8.34 -7.94 1.11
CA SER A 112 7.92 -7.58 -0.25
C SER A 112 8.76 -6.38 -0.66
N ASP A 113 9.54 -6.55 -1.72
CA ASP A 113 10.41 -5.54 -2.30
C ASP A 113 9.88 -5.15 -3.69
N SER A 114 9.62 -3.87 -3.90
CA SER A 114 8.99 -3.39 -5.12
C SER A 114 9.85 -3.52 -6.37
N PHE A 115 11.13 -3.86 -6.24
CA PHE A 115 12.06 -4.07 -7.37
C PHE A 115 12.45 -5.54 -7.54
N ARG A 116 12.32 -6.36 -6.50
CA ARG A 116 12.92 -7.71 -6.47
C ARG A 116 11.94 -8.84 -6.15
N GLY A 117 10.68 -8.53 -5.87
CA GLY A 117 9.68 -9.52 -5.49
C GLY A 117 9.70 -9.82 -3.99
N VAL A 118 9.49 -11.08 -3.61
CA VAL A 118 9.45 -11.51 -2.20
C VAL A 118 10.81 -12.06 -1.79
N MET A 119 11.31 -11.56 -0.68
CA MET A 119 12.59 -11.90 -0.08
C MET A 119 12.39 -12.53 1.30
N ARG A 120 13.39 -13.29 1.75
CA ARG A 120 13.47 -13.89 3.09
C ARG A 120 14.80 -13.51 3.73
N TRP A 121 14.77 -13.11 5.00
CA TRP A 121 15.92 -12.68 5.77
C TRP A 121 15.96 -13.41 7.11
N SER A 122 17.07 -14.10 7.42
CA SER A 122 17.24 -14.85 8.67
C SER A 122 18.33 -14.28 9.59
N GLY A 123 18.85 -13.09 9.27
CA GLY A 123 19.99 -12.48 9.96
C GLY A 123 20.89 -11.68 9.02
N PRO A 124 21.83 -10.88 9.56
CA PRO A 124 22.68 -10.01 8.75
C PRO A 124 23.39 -10.74 7.60
N GLY A 125 23.23 -10.24 6.37
CA GLY A 125 23.86 -10.79 5.17
C GLY A 125 23.23 -12.07 4.62
N THR A 126 22.03 -12.46 5.08
CA THR A 126 21.34 -13.70 4.67
C THR A 126 20.15 -13.49 3.75
N LEU A 127 19.97 -12.28 3.19
CA LEU A 127 18.84 -11.96 2.33
C LEU A 127 18.83 -12.84 1.07
N GLU A 128 17.74 -13.57 0.86
CA GLU A 128 17.52 -14.41 -0.31
C GLU A 128 16.18 -14.12 -0.99
N THR A 129 16.13 -14.24 -2.31
CA THR A 129 14.89 -14.14 -3.09
C THR A 129 14.11 -15.45 -2.98
N VAL A 130 12.83 -15.37 -2.62
CA VAL A 130 11.93 -16.54 -2.58
C VAL A 130 10.88 -16.54 -3.68
N ALA A 131 10.54 -15.37 -4.24
CA ALA A 131 9.71 -15.25 -5.43
C ALA A 131 10.04 -13.97 -6.20
N ASP A 132 10.48 -14.09 -7.46
CA ASP A 132 10.72 -12.98 -8.38
C ASP A 132 10.03 -13.18 -9.75
N GLU A 133 9.46 -14.36 -10.01
CA GLU A 133 8.79 -14.70 -11.26
C GLU A 133 7.49 -15.48 -11.00
N ILE A 134 6.52 -15.30 -11.89
CA ILE A 134 5.29 -16.07 -11.97
C ILE A 134 4.91 -16.29 -13.44
N ASP A 135 4.61 -17.53 -13.81
CA ASP A 135 4.23 -17.91 -15.19
C ASP A 135 5.23 -17.44 -16.28
N GLY A 136 6.54 -17.38 -15.98
CA GLY A 136 7.56 -16.92 -16.92
C GLY A 136 7.71 -15.39 -17.02
N ALA A 137 7.03 -14.62 -16.16
CA ALA A 137 7.08 -13.16 -16.13
C ALA A 137 7.56 -12.65 -14.76
N PRO A 138 8.39 -11.59 -14.71
CA PRO A 138 8.84 -10.99 -13.46
C PRO A 138 7.69 -10.48 -12.60
N ILE A 139 7.84 -10.57 -11.28
CA ILE A 139 7.00 -9.87 -10.31
C ILE A 139 7.44 -8.41 -10.28
N VAL A 140 6.62 -7.53 -10.84
CA VAL A 140 7.02 -6.15 -11.17
C VAL A 140 6.95 -5.21 -9.96
N TYR A 141 5.97 -5.41 -9.07
CA TYR A 141 5.65 -4.44 -8.03
C TYR A 141 5.04 -5.12 -6.80
N ALA A 142 5.78 -6.05 -6.19
CA ALA A 142 5.41 -6.66 -4.92
C ALA A 142 5.24 -5.58 -3.83
N ASN A 143 4.10 -5.59 -3.12
CA ASN A 143 3.74 -4.51 -2.20
C ASN A 143 3.65 -4.98 -0.76
N GLN A 144 2.58 -5.67 -0.37
CA GLN A 144 2.44 -6.25 0.98
C GLN A 144 2.41 -7.79 0.91
N LEU A 145 2.65 -8.43 2.05
CA LEU A 145 2.55 -9.88 2.19
C LEU A 145 2.01 -10.30 3.56
N ASP A 146 1.44 -11.50 3.60
CA ASP A 146 1.15 -12.22 4.84
C ASP A 146 1.65 -13.67 4.72
N VAL A 147 2.00 -14.29 5.84
CA VAL A 147 2.56 -15.65 5.88
C VAL A 147 1.68 -16.52 6.76
N ALA A 148 1.15 -17.59 6.17
CA ALA A 148 0.36 -18.57 6.89
C ALA A 148 1.22 -19.46 7.79
N ARG A 149 0.57 -20.14 8.74
CA ARG A 149 1.19 -21.06 9.70
C ARG A 149 1.97 -22.19 9.04
N ASP A 150 1.54 -22.64 7.87
CA ASP A 150 2.21 -23.71 7.12
C ASP A 150 3.42 -23.22 6.29
N GLY A 151 3.69 -21.91 6.29
CA GLY A 151 4.75 -21.28 5.50
C GLY A 151 4.32 -20.83 4.10
N THR A 152 3.03 -20.96 3.77
CA THR A 152 2.48 -20.37 2.55
C THR A 152 2.55 -18.84 2.63
N ILE A 153 3.10 -18.21 1.60
CA ILE A 153 3.21 -16.74 1.50
C ILE A 153 2.12 -16.23 0.56
N PHE A 154 1.31 -15.31 1.03
CA PHE A 154 0.37 -14.55 0.22
C PHE A 154 0.93 -13.15 0.01
N PHE A 155 0.99 -12.67 -1.23
CA PHE A 155 1.55 -11.35 -1.50
C PHE A 155 0.77 -10.65 -2.61
N SER A 156 0.68 -9.33 -2.51
CA SER A 156 0.12 -8.49 -3.54
C SER A 156 1.20 -8.03 -4.52
N ASN A 157 0.78 -7.87 -5.77
CA ASN A 157 1.51 -7.14 -6.80
C ASN A 157 0.64 -5.98 -7.26
N SER A 158 1.14 -4.75 -7.10
CA SER A 158 0.35 -3.54 -7.35
C SER A 158 -0.06 -3.42 -8.81
N SER A 159 0.85 -3.75 -9.73
CA SER A 159 0.64 -3.62 -11.16
C SER A 159 1.67 -4.42 -11.95
N ASP A 160 1.24 -5.16 -12.97
CA ASP A 160 2.13 -5.73 -14.00
C ASP A 160 2.45 -4.78 -15.15
N ARG A 161 1.96 -3.55 -15.08
CA ARG A 161 2.02 -2.60 -16.20
C ARG A 161 3.08 -1.52 -16.03
N PHE A 162 3.31 -1.09 -14.80
CA PHE A 162 4.24 0.00 -14.52
C PHE A 162 5.20 -0.44 -13.42
N ASP A 163 6.47 -0.49 -13.80
CA ASP A 163 7.59 -0.88 -12.95
C ASP A 163 8.13 0.34 -12.19
N PRO A 164 8.10 0.35 -10.84
CA PRO A 164 8.57 1.47 -10.05
C PRO A 164 10.07 1.75 -10.20
N GLU A 165 10.91 0.77 -10.57
CA GLU A 165 12.34 0.97 -10.82
C GLU A 165 12.58 1.86 -12.06
N THR A 166 11.71 1.73 -13.07
CA THR A 166 11.81 2.50 -14.33
C THR A 166 10.90 3.73 -14.39
N MET A 167 9.90 3.82 -13.50
CA MET A 167 8.89 4.89 -13.48
C MET A 167 9.13 5.96 -12.42
N GLY A 168 10.33 5.97 -11.82
CA GLY A 168 10.77 7.03 -10.89
C GLY A 168 10.38 6.80 -9.43
N GLY A 169 10.18 5.54 -9.04
CA GLY A 169 9.87 5.11 -7.68
C GLY A 169 8.41 4.73 -7.47
N THR A 170 8.11 4.30 -6.25
CA THR A 170 6.80 3.75 -5.89
C THR A 170 5.67 4.77 -5.98
N LYS A 171 5.86 5.96 -5.40
CA LYS A 171 4.84 7.03 -5.37
C LYS A 171 4.44 7.55 -6.77
N PRO A 172 5.34 7.88 -7.70
CA PRO A 172 4.93 8.27 -9.05
C PRO A 172 4.20 7.15 -9.80
N THR A 173 4.61 5.90 -9.57
CA THR A 173 4.05 4.71 -10.21
C THR A 173 2.66 4.38 -9.67
N SER A 174 2.40 4.61 -8.39
CA SER A 174 1.05 4.45 -7.81
C SER A 174 0.08 5.47 -8.39
N VAL A 175 0.46 6.75 -8.45
CA VAL A 175 -0.34 7.80 -9.10
C VAL A 175 -0.60 7.46 -10.57
N LEU A 176 0.41 6.98 -11.29
CA LEU A 176 0.30 6.56 -12.69
C LEU A 176 -0.71 5.41 -12.87
N THR A 177 -0.59 4.35 -12.07
CA THR A 177 -1.46 3.16 -12.13
C THR A 177 -2.91 3.52 -11.80
N ILE A 178 -3.14 4.23 -10.70
CA ILE A 178 -4.47 4.67 -10.27
C ILE A 178 -5.05 5.66 -11.29
N TRP A 179 -4.24 6.55 -11.84
CA TRP A 179 -4.70 7.48 -12.88
C TRP A 179 -5.06 6.79 -14.18
N GLU A 180 -4.45 5.65 -14.50
CA GLU A 180 -4.79 4.87 -15.68
C GLU A 180 -6.06 4.04 -15.46
N GLN A 181 -6.28 3.51 -14.25
CA GLN A 181 -7.35 2.56 -13.93
C GLN A 181 -7.18 1.18 -14.61
N SER A 182 -5.95 0.80 -14.95
CA SER A 182 -5.65 -0.56 -15.39
C SER A 182 -5.78 -1.54 -14.23
N ASP A 183 -6.53 -2.61 -14.44
CA ASP A 183 -6.82 -3.64 -13.46
C ASP A 183 -5.79 -4.79 -13.49
N THR A 184 -4.51 -4.42 -13.63
CA THR A 184 -3.38 -5.36 -13.77
C THR A 184 -2.78 -5.80 -12.45
N GLY A 185 -3.32 -5.35 -11.32
CA GLY A 185 -2.92 -5.81 -10.00
C GLY A 185 -3.49 -7.19 -9.67
N TYR A 186 -2.76 -7.94 -8.83
CA TYR A 186 -3.15 -9.28 -8.41
C TYR A 186 -2.66 -9.62 -6.99
N VAL A 187 -3.21 -10.70 -6.44
CA VAL A 187 -2.66 -11.42 -5.29
C VAL A 187 -2.19 -12.79 -5.74
N ALA A 188 -0.99 -13.16 -5.33
CA ALA A 188 -0.42 -14.48 -5.59
C ALA A 188 -0.10 -15.19 -4.28
N ARG A 189 0.09 -16.51 -4.41
CA ARG A 189 0.47 -17.40 -3.34
C ARG A 189 1.70 -18.18 -3.73
N ARG A 190 2.68 -18.26 -2.83
CA ARG A 190 3.80 -19.20 -2.87
C ARG A 190 3.63 -20.27 -1.80
N THR A 191 3.49 -21.53 -2.19
CA THR A 191 3.39 -22.67 -1.25
C THR A 191 4.76 -23.07 -0.68
N PRO A 192 4.81 -23.87 0.40
CA PRO A 192 6.07 -24.27 1.04
C PRO A 192 7.01 -25.07 0.12
N ASP A 193 6.46 -25.80 -0.86
CA ASP A 193 7.22 -26.52 -1.89
C ASP A 193 7.76 -25.61 -3.01
N GLY A 194 7.44 -24.32 -2.96
CA GLY A 194 7.95 -23.29 -3.88
C GLY A 194 7.07 -23.00 -5.09
N GLN A 195 5.88 -23.61 -5.22
CA GLN A 195 4.98 -23.27 -6.34
C GLN A 195 4.37 -21.88 -6.15
N ILE A 196 4.35 -21.09 -7.22
CA ILE A 196 3.80 -19.73 -7.21
C ILE A 196 2.62 -19.68 -8.19
N SER A 197 1.49 -19.09 -7.77
CA SER A 197 0.29 -18.94 -8.61
C SER A 197 -0.53 -17.71 -8.24
N LYS A 198 -1.16 -17.06 -9.23
CA LYS A 198 -2.10 -15.95 -9.01
C LYS A 198 -3.42 -16.53 -8.48
N ILE A 199 -3.90 -16.02 -7.35
CA ILE A 199 -5.13 -16.51 -6.70
C ILE A 199 -6.29 -15.51 -6.79
N ALA A 200 -6.00 -14.24 -7.04
CA ALA A 200 -6.99 -13.20 -7.34
C ALA A 200 -6.36 -12.14 -8.25
N GLN A 201 -7.12 -11.58 -9.18
CA GLN A 201 -6.64 -10.66 -10.22
C GLN A 201 -7.72 -9.62 -10.53
N GLY A 202 -7.39 -8.58 -11.29
CA GLY A 202 -8.37 -7.59 -11.76
C GLY A 202 -8.53 -6.40 -10.81
N PHE A 203 -7.46 -6.04 -10.10
CA PHE A 203 -7.46 -4.92 -9.17
C PHE A 203 -6.72 -3.72 -9.75
N VAL A 204 -7.26 -2.52 -9.52
CA VAL A 204 -6.54 -1.28 -9.79
C VAL A 204 -5.67 -0.95 -8.58
N TYR A 205 -4.37 -1.23 -8.68
CA TYR A 205 -3.39 -1.08 -7.61
C TYR A 205 -3.71 -1.94 -6.39
N THR A 206 -3.25 -3.20 -6.41
CA THR A 206 -3.40 -4.12 -5.27
C THR A 206 -2.38 -3.77 -4.20
N ASN A 207 -2.84 -3.44 -3.01
CA ASN A 207 -1.97 -2.96 -1.95
C ASN A 207 -1.97 -3.95 -0.78
N GLY A 208 -2.57 -3.60 0.35
CA GLY A 208 -2.49 -4.45 1.53
C GLY A 208 -3.18 -5.81 1.41
N VAL A 209 -2.61 -6.82 2.08
CA VAL A 209 -3.19 -8.15 2.22
C VAL A 209 -3.07 -8.64 3.66
N ALA A 210 -4.12 -9.27 4.19
CA ALA A 210 -4.12 -9.79 5.55
C ALA A 210 -4.94 -11.07 5.69
N LEU A 211 -4.35 -12.10 6.31
CA LEU A 211 -5.06 -13.33 6.63
C LEU A 211 -6.01 -13.13 7.81
N SER A 212 -7.12 -13.86 7.76
CA SER A 212 -7.96 -14.15 8.92
C SER A 212 -7.19 -14.93 9.99
N PRO A 213 -7.54 -14.79 11.28
CA PRO A 213 -6.96 -15.61 12.34
C PRO A 213 -7.11 -17.12 12.06
N ASP A 214 -8.21 -17.53 11.43
CA ASP A 214 -8.49 -18.92 11.09
C ASP A 214 -7.93 -19.34 9.72
N GLU A 215 -7.28 -18.42 8.99
CA GLU A 215 -6.73 -18.62 7.65
C GLU A 215 -7.76 -19.11 6.62
N ASP A 216 -9.04 -18.82 6.85
CA ASP A 216 -10.17 -19.23 6.01
C ASP A 216 -10.52 -18.19 4.95
N PHE A 217 -10.15 -16.92 5.15
CA PHE A 217 -10.17 -15.86 4.13
C PHE A 217 -8.93 -14.94 4.18
N LEU A 218 -8.71 -14.23 3.08
CA LEU A 218 -7.72 -13.17 2.90
C LEU A 218 -8.43 -11.85 2.55
N LEU A 219 -8.07 -10.76 3.24
CA LEU A 219 -8.47 -9.41 2.88
C LEU A 219 -7.49 -8.80 1.87
N ILE A 220 -8.00 -8.00 0.94
CA ILE A 220 -7.22 -7.39 -0.15
C ILE A 220 -7.63 -5.93 -0.32
N ALA A 221 -6.71 -4.98 -0.18
CA ALA A 221 -6.96 -3.58 -0.47
C ALA A 221 -6.78 -3.28 -1.96
N GLU A 222 -7.84 -2.77 -2.61
CA GLU A 222 -7.76 -2.19 -3.95
C GLU A 222 -7.71 -0.66 -3.82
N THR A 223 -6.49 -0.12 -3.76
CA THR A 223 -6.23 1.30 -3.55
C THR A 223 -6.93 2.14 -4.61
N GLY A 224 -6.80 1.80 -5.89
CA GLY A 224 -7.30 2.62 -7.00
C GLY A 224 -8.82 2.70 -7.13
N ARG A 225 -9.58 1.91 -6.36
CA ARG A 225 -11.05 1.96 -6.30
C ARG A 225 -11.61 2.13 -4.88
N ALA A 226 -10.76 2.48 -3.91
CA ALA A 226 -11.18 2.81 -2.55
C ALA A 226 -12.04 1.74 -1.87
N ARG A 227 -11.63 0.46 -1.94
CA ARG A 227 -12.39 -0.67 -1.39
C ARG A 227 -11.50 -1.82 -0.93
N ILE A 228 -12.03 -2.65 -0.03
CA ILE A 228 -11.44 -3.91 0.44
C ILE A 228 -12.25 -5.07 -0.12
N HIS A 229 -11.56 -6.12 -0.56
CA HIS A 229 -12.17 -7.39 -0.97
C HIS A 229 -11.88 -8.47 0.07
N ARG A 230 -12.74 -9.48 0.12
CA ARG A 230 -12.52 -10.73 0.85
C ARG A 230 -12.45 -11.89 -0.15
N LEU A 231 -11.35 -12.63 -0.12
CA LEU A 231 -11.15 -13.87 -0.87
C LEU A 231 -11.25 -15.05 0.10
N TRP A 232 -12.23 -15.92 -0.09
CA TRP A 232 -12.36 -17.14 0.70
C TRP A 232 -11.31 -18.17 0.28
N LEU A 233 -10.45 -18.59 1.21
CA LEU A 233 -9.39 -19.57 1.00
C LEU A 233 -9.86 -20.99 1.32
N GLN A 234 -10.77 -21.14 2.28
CA GLN A 234 -11.28 -22.41 2.76
C GLN A 234 -12.81 -22.45 2.83
N GLY A 235 -13.35 -23.62 3.15
CA GLY A 235 -14.79 -23.84 3.32
C GLY A 235 -15.60 -23.86 2.01
N PRO A 236 -16.94 -23.84 2.11
CA PRO A 236 -17.83 -23.98 0.94
C PRO A 236 -17.71 -22.86 -0.10
N LYS A 237 -17.16 -21.71 0.30
CA LYS A 237 -16.96 -20.52 -0.55
C LYS A 237 -15.53 -20.43 -1.11
N ALA A 238 -14.65 -21.39 -0.84
CA ALA A 238 -13.24 -21.33 -1.25
C ALA A 238 -13.09 -20.98 -2.75
N GLY A 239 -12.21 -20.03 -3.04
CA GLY A 239 -11.96 -19.48 -4.38
C GLY A 239 -12.91 -18.37 -4.81
N THR A 240 -13.93 -18.03 -4.01
CA THR A 240 -14.82 -16.90 -4.31
C THR A 240 -14.33 -15.60 -3.68
N GLN A 241 -14.58 -14.49 -4.37
CA GLN A 241 -14.23 -13.14 -3.94
C GLN A 241 -15.48 -12.27 -3.87
N GLU A 242 -15.53 -11.39 -2.86
CA GLU A 242 -16.57 -10.38 -2.71
C GLU A 242 -15.98 -9.04 -2.27
N VAL A 243 -16.67 -7.94 -2.60
CA VAL A 243 -16.36 -6.64 -2.01
C VAL A 243 -16.80 -6.68 -0.55
N PHE A 244 -15.87 -6.41 0.35
CA PHE A 244 -16.06 -6.52 1.80
C PHE A 244 -16.35 -5.15 2.44
N LEU A 245 -15.50 -4.16 2.15
CA LEU A 245 -15.74 -2.75 2.47
C LEU A 245 -15.71 -1.95 1.18
N ASP A 246 -16.74 -1.15 0.91
CA ASP A 246 -16.87 -0.40 -0.34
C ASP A 246 -16.92 1.11 -0.09
N ASN A 247 -16.63 1.88 -1.14
CA ASN A 247 -16.69 3.34 -1.16
C ASN A 247 -16.04 4.03 0.06
N LEU A 248 -14.83 3.60 0.40
CA LEU A 248 -14.08 4.17 1.51
C LEU A 248 -13.79 5.67 1.28
N PRO A 249 -13.64 6.46 2.36
CA PRO A 249 -13.38 7.90 2.29
C PRO A 249 -11.95 8.26 1.84
N GLY A 250 -11.13 7.24 1.55
CA GLY A 250 -9.76 7.38 1.05
C GLY A 250 -9.29 6.15 0.30
N TYR A 251 -8.08 6.23 -0.23
CA TYR A 251 -7.41 5.14 -0.91
C TYR A 251 -6.73 4.21 0.11
N PRO A 252 -7.22 2.96 0.28
CA PRO A 252 -6.70 2.04 1.28
C PRO A 252 -5.27 1.60 0.95
N ASP A 253 -4.47 1.39 1.99
CA ASP A 253 -3.06 0.99 1.93
C ASP A 253 -2.85 -0.37 2.63
N ASN A 254 -1.80 -0.55 3.44
CA ASN A 254 -1.55 -1.80 4.16
C ASN A 254 -2.70 -2.16 5.11
N ILE A 255 -2.97 -3.47 5.17
CA ILE A 255 -3.90 -4.07 6.14
C ILE A 255 -3.06 -4.87 7.13
N GLU A 256 -3.16 -4.55 8.40
CA GLU A 256 -2.43 -5.21 9.46
C GLU A 256 -3.37 -6.00 10.36
N ALA A 257 -3.31 -7.32 10.28
CA ALA A 257 -3.98 -8.21 11.23
C ALA A 257 -3.35 -8.10 12.62
N GLN A 258 -4.19 -7.99 13.64
CA GLN A 258 -3.77 -7.92 15.04
C GLN A 258 -3.78 -9.28 15.75
N GLY A 259 -4.38 -10.30 15.12
CA GLY A 259 -4.47 -11.67 15.65
C GLY A 259 -5.68 -11.94 16.54
N ASP A 260 -6.41 -10.90 16.94
CA ASP A 260 -7.64 -10.97 17.75
C ASP A 260 -8.93 -10.91 16.92
N GLY A 261 -8.82 -11.04 15.60
CA GLY A 261 -9.93 -10.87 14.66
C GLY A 261 -10.16 -9.42 14.22
N THR A 262 -9.32 -8.48 14.68
CA THR A 262 -9.33 -7.09 14.20
C THR A 262 -8.16 -6.79 13.27
N TYR A 263 -8.35 -5.75 12.47
CA TYR A 263 -7.42 -5.27 11.46
C TYR A 263 -7.29 -3.77 11.55
N TRP A 264 -6.07 -3.27 11.38
CA TRP A 264 -5.84 -1.86 11.08
C TRP A 264 -5.67 -1.70 9.58
N LEU A 265 -6.34 -0.71 9.01
CA LEU A 265 -6.17 -0.28 7.63
C LEU A 265 -5.75 1.18 7.63
N ALA A 266 -4.66 1.50 6.94
CA ALA A 266 -4.26 2.87 6.70
C ALA A 266 -4.78 3.39 5.35
N PHE A 267 -4.73 4.70 5.18
CA PHE A 267 -5.07 5.37 3.94
C PHE A 267 -3.91 6.22 3.44
N ALA A 268 -3.53 6.00 2.19
CA ALA A 268 -2.49 6.79 1.54
C ALA A 268 -2.95 8.24 1.32
N SER A 269 -4.26 8.44 1.11
CA SER A 269 -4.86 9.74 0.93
C SER A 269 -6.38 9.67 1.03
N PRO A 270 -7.07 10.75 1.43
CA PRO A 270 -8.48 10.94 1.15
C PRO A 270 -8.80 10.86 -0.35
N ARG A 271 -10.07 10.64 -0.71
CA ARG A 271 -10.53 10.70 -2.10
C ARG A 271 -10.20 12.07 -2.69
N VAL A 272 -9.68 12.11 -3.92
CA VAL A 272 -9.27 13.37 -4.56
C VAL A 272 -10.31 13.88 -5.56
N PRO A 273 -10.50 15.22 -5.69
CA PRO A 273 -11.46 15.79 -6.64
C PRO A 273 -11.23 15.37 -8.11
N SER A 274 -10.00 14.98 -8.45
CA SER A 274 -9.66 14.52 -9.80
C SER A 274 -10.35 13.22 -10.22
N GLU A 275 -11.00 12.51 -9.30
CA GLU A 275 -11.85 11.36 -9.63
C GLU A 275 -12.98 11.68 -10.60
N ALA A 276 -13.45 12.94 -10.63
CA ALA A 276 -14.41 13.40 -11.62
C ALA A 276 -13.92 13.22 -13.08
N LEU A 277 -12.62 12.97 -13.29
CA LEU A 277 -11.99 12.76 -14.59
C LEU A 277 -11.87 11.28 -14.99
N MET A 278 -12.19 10.35 -14.09
CA MET A 278 -12.10 8.90 -14.37
C MET A 278 -12.96 8.46 -15.58
N PRO A 279 -14.18 9.01 -15.80
CA PRO A 279 -14.96 8.69 -16.98
C PRO A 279 -14.39 9.22 -18.31
N TYR A 280 -13.37 10.09 -18.28
CA TYR A 280 -12.88 10.82 -19.47
C TYR A 280 -11.42 10.47 -19.85
N PRO A 281 -11.15 9.30 -20.44
CA PRO A 281 -9.79 8.87 -20.82
C PRO A 281 -8.98 9.88 -21.64
N PHE A 282 -9.60 10.50 -22.64
CA PHE A 282 -8.92 11.46 -23.50
C PHE A 282 -8.42 12.69 -22.70
N LEU A 283 -9.27 13.22 -21.82
CA LEU A 283 -8.91 14.35 -20.97
C LEU A 283 -7.79 13.99 -19.99
N ARG A 284 -7.82 12.77 -19.43
CA ARG A 284 -6.73 12.26 -18.57
C ARG A 284 -5.39 12.21 -19.30
N LYS A 285 -5.36 11.86 -20.60
CA LYS A 285 -4.14 11.95 -21.43
C LYS A 285 -3.69 13.40 -21.65
N VAL A 286 -4.62 14.32 -21.92
CA VAL A 286 -4.32 15.76 -22.07
C VAL A 286 -3.65 16.31 -20.81
N LEU A 287 -4.21 16.02 -19.62
CA LEU A 287 -3.64 16.43 -18.35
C LEU A 287 -2.25 15.82 -18.11
N TRP A 288 -2.03 14.58 -18.53
CA TRP A 288 -0.72 13.94 -18.40
C TRP A 288 0.39 14.67 -19.17
N ARG A 289 0.05 15.23 -20.35
CA ARG A 289 0.95 16.02 -21.22
C ARG A 289 1.27 17.41 -20.69
N LEU A 290 0.36 18.00 -19.91
CA LEU A 290 0.59 19.29 -19.26
C LEU A 290 1.63 19.21 -18.12
N GLY A 291 2.02 18.00 -17.73
CA GLY A 291 3.16 17.75 -16.86
C GLY A 291 2.82 17.63 -15.37
N PRO A 292 3.82 17.36 -14.51
CA PRO A 292 3.61 16.94 -13.13
C PRO A 292 2.82 17.92 -12.26
N LYS A 293 2.92 19.23 -12.53
CA LYS A 293 2.27 20.27 -11.71
C LYS A 293 0.74 20.26 -11.77
N VAL A 294 0.15 19.62 -12.78
CA VAL A 294 -1.31 19.50 -12.92
C VAL A 294 -1.81 18.06 -12.78
N ARG A 295 -0.89 17.11 -12.56
CA ARG A 295 -1.27 15.73 -12.28
C ARG A 295 -1.90 15.66 -10.89
N PRO A 296 -2.81 14.70 -10.65
CA PRO A 296 -3.30 14.45 -9.32
C PRO A 296 -2.14 14.19 -8.36
N ALA A 297 -2.28 14.70 -7.15
CA ALA A 297 -1.37 14.43 -6.06
C ALA A 297 -2.20 13.95 -4.86
N PRO A 298 -1.64 13.03 -4.04
CA PRO A 298 -2.21 12.70 -2.75
C PRO A 298 -2.41 13.96 -1.89
N ILE A 299 -3.55 14.05 -1.24
CA ILE A 299 -3.79 14.97 -0.12
C ILE A 299 -3.12 14.38 1.12
N HIS A 300 -2.28 15.16 1.78
CA HIS A 300 -1.63 14.77 3.03
C HIS A 300 -2.65 14.84 4.17
N ARG A 301 -3.01 13.68 4.70
CA ARG A 301 -3.88 13.51 5.87
C ARG A 301 -3.62 12.10 6.41
N GLY A 302 -3.13 12.01 7.64
CA GLY A 302 -2.96 10.71 8.28
C GLY A 302 -4.33 10.14 8.65
N MET A 303 -4.57 8.87 8.31
CA MET A 303 -5.83 8.20 8.64
C MET A 303 -5.63 6.70 8.73
N LEU A 304 -6.13 6.12 9.83
CA LEU A 304 -6.27 4.69 9.98
C LEU A 304 -7.65 4.36 10.54
N ILE A 305 -8.18 3.21 10.16
CA ILE A 305 -9.36 2.61 10.77
C ILE A 305 -9.03 1.24 11.36
N GLN A 306 -9.68 0.91 12.48
CA GLN A 306 -9.74 -0.45 12.98
C GLN A 306 -11.10 -1.05 12.64
N PHE A 307 -11.13 -2.26 12.11
CA PHE A 307 -12.37 -2.99 11.81
C PHE A 307 -12.23 -4.48 12.17
N ASP A 308 -13.34 -5.19 12.31
CA ASP A 308 -13.37 -6.63 12.61
C ASP A 308 -13.62 -7.51 11.37
N GLY A 309 -13.59 -8.84 11.57
CA GLY A 309 -13.84 -9.82 10.50
C GLY A 309 -15.23 -9.78 9.87
N ASP A 310 -16.19 -9.06 10.48
CA ASP A 310 -17.53 -8.84 9.96
C ASP A 310 -17.66 -7.49 9.22
N GLY A 311 -16.64 -6.63 9.30
CA GLY A 311 -16.56 -5.36 8.60
C GLY A 311 -17.09 -4.18 9.42
N ALA A 312 -17.35 -4.37 10.71
CA ALA A 312 -17.74 -3.27 11.58
C ALA A 312 -16.55 -2.36 11.84
N ILE A 313 -16.71 -1.05 11.61
CA ILE A 313 -15.69 -0.06 11.93
C ILE A 313 -15.72 0.16 13.45
N LEU A 314 -14.62 -0.19 14.12
CA LEU A 314 -14.50 -0.12 15.57
C LEU A 314 -13.96 1.23 16.01
N ARG A 315 -12.98 1.77 15.27
CA ARG A 315 -12.26 3.00 15.61
C ARG A 315 -11.71 3.69 14.38
N THR A 316 -11.56 5.01 14.45
CA THR A 316 -10.80 5.80 13.48
C THR A 316 -9.85 6.74 14.18
N VAL A 317 -8.61 6.81 13.71
CA VAL A 317 -7.59 7.74 14.21
C VAL A 317 -7.06 8.56 13.05
N GLN A 318 -7.07 9.87 13.20
CA GLN A 318 -6.82 10.80 12.10
C GLN A 318 -5.90 11.95 12.50
N ASP A 319 -5.19 12.46 11.50
CA ASP A 319 -4.34 13.66 11.51
C ASP A 319 -4.75 14.51 10.29
N PRO A 320 -5.79 15.35 10.43
CA PRO A 320 -6.35 16.15 9.33
C PRO A 320 -5.37 17.17 8.74
N ASP A 321 -4.38 17.60 9.53
CA ASP A 321 -3.38 18.59 9.14
C ASP A 321 -2.20 17.95 8.38
N GLY A 322 -2.13 16.61 8.33
CA GLY A 322 -1.14 15.86 7.58
C GLY A 322 0.27 15.94 8.18
N ARG A 323 0.37 16.16 9.49
CA ARG A 323 1.63 16.22 10.26
C ARG A 323 2.48 14.96 10.10
N LEU A 324 1.85 13.79 10.08
CA LEU A 324 2.49 12.49 9.91
C LEU A 324 2.81 12.20 8.43
N GLY A 325 2.21 12.93 7.49
CA GLY A 325 2.35 12.69 6.05
C GLY A 325 1.38 11.65 5.53
N ILE A 326 1.84 10.82 4.59
CA ILE A 326 1.06 9.73 3.99
C ILE A 326 1.21 8.50 4.88
N THR A 327 0.14 8.10 5.57
CA THR A 327 0.13 6.92 6.43
C THR A 327 -0.02 5.64 5.61
N THR A 328 0.76 4.61 5.92
CA THR A 328 0.79 3.36 5.14
C THR A 328 0.31 2.15 5.91
N GLY A 329 0.44 2.11 7.25
CA GLY A 329 0.02 0.96 8.06
C GLY A 329 -0.07 1.25 9.56
N GLY A 330 -0.63 0.28 10.31
CA GLY A 330 -0.89 0.39 11.75
C GLY A 330 -0.67 -0.93 12.49
N LYS A 331 0.30 -1.02 13.40
CA LYS A 331 0.59 -2.24 14.17
C LYS A 331 0.57 -1.99 15.67
N VAL A 332 -0.24 -2.72 16.42
CA VAL A 332 -0.14 -2.71 17.89
C VAL A 332 1.09 -3.49 18.33
N VAL A 333 1.94 -2.84 19.12
CA VAL A 333 3.12 -3.46 19.75
C VAL A 333 3.19 -2.97 21.19
N GLY A 334 3.00 -3.89 22.14
CA GLY A 334 2.91 -3.54 23.56
C GLY A 334 1.72 -2.61 23.84
N ASP A 335 2.00 -1.45 24.40
CA ASP A 335 1.03 -0.42 24.78
C ASP A 335 0.89 0.71 23.74
N HIS A 336 1.45 0.53 22.53
CA HIS A 336 1.41 1.53 21.46
C HIS A 336 0.88 0.96 20.15
N LEU A 337 0.20 1.80 19.38
CA LEU A 337 0.03 1.62 17.94
C LEU A 337 1.15 2.35 17.22
N TYR A 338 1.87 1.59 16.42
CA TYR A 338 2.87 2.10 15.50
C TYR A 338 2.17 2.48 14.20
N ILE A 339 2.38 3.72 13.75
CA ILE A 339 1.85 4.25 12.50
C ILE A 339 3.00 4.48 11.54
N THR A 340 3.01 3.74 10.43
CA THR A 340 4.02 3.80 9.37
C THR A 340 3.66 4.85 8.31
N THR A 341 4.65 5.33 7.56
CA THR A 341 4.50 6.41 6.57
C THR A 341 5.24 6.12 5.27
N LEU A 342 4.76 6.68 4.16
CA LEU A 342 5.34 6.44 2.83
C LEU A 342 6.69 7.16 2.63
N ASP A 343 6.71 8.45 2.95
CA ASP A 343 7.79 9.37 2.57
C ASP A 343 8.12 10.41 3.64
N SER A 344 7.65 10.25 4.88
CA SER A 344 8.08 11.08 6.01
C SER A 344 9.42 10.58 6.54
N PRO A 345 10.26 11.43 7.17
CA PRO A 345 11.51 10.97 7.78
C PRO A 345 11.31 10.32 9.16
N TRP A 346 10.11 9.78 9.40
CA TRP A 346 9.65 9.24 10.68
C TRP A 346 8.47 8.28 10.53
N PHE A 347 8.30 7.41 11.52
CA PHE A 347 7.01 6.81 11.88
C PHE A 347 6.50 7.42 13.18
N ALA A 348 5.31 7.04 13.64
CA ALA A 348 4.77 7.51 14.92
C ALA A 348 4.34 6.38 15.86
N ARG A 349 4.28 6.68 17.15
CA ARG A 349 3.73 5.81 18.21
C ARG A 349 2.60 6.55 18.92
N LEU A 350 1.40 5.98 18.87
CA LEU A 350 0.24 6.45 19.62
C LEU A 350 0.01 5.50 20.81
N PRO A 351 0.06 5.98 22.06
CA PRO A 351 -0.32 5.15 23.21
C PRO A 351 -1.75 4.65 23.05
N ILE A 352 -1.98 3.36 23.26
CA ILE A 352 -3.32 2.75 23.12
C ILE A 352 -4.33 3.40 24.09
N ALA A 353 -3.86 3.82 25.27
CA ALA A 353 -4.69 4.51 26.26
C ALA A 353 -5.23 5.88 25.78
N GLU A 354 -4.66 6.45 24.70
CA GLU A 354 -5.10 7.72 24.12
C GLU A 354 -6.11 7.55 22.98
N MET A 355 -6.40 6.30 22.58
CA MET A 355 -7.38 5.95 21.56
C MET A 355 -8.82 6.00 22.08
N PRO A 356 -9.80 6.27 21.20
CA PRO A 356 -11.23 6.28 21.55
C PRO A 356 -11.81 4.92 21.94
#